data_AF-A0A392PQE3-F1
#
_entry.id   AF-A0A392PQE3-F1
#
_cell.length_a   1.000
_cell.length_b   1.000
_cell.length_c   1.000
_cell.angle_alpha   90.00
_cell.angle_beta   90.00
_cell.angle_gamma   90.00
#
_symmetry.space_group_name_H-M   'P 1'
#
loop_
_entity.id
_entity.type
_entity.pdbx_description
1 polymer ?
#
loop_
_entity_poly.entity_id
_entity_poly.type
_entity_poly.pdbx_seq_one_letter_code
_entity_poly.pdbx_strand_id
1 'polypeptide(L)' 'GNVVCSWGRGEDGQLGHGDTDDQLLPTKLSAFDGLDIVSVTCGADFTVARSASGRDVYSWG' A
#
# COMPACT_ATOMS: atom_id res chain seq x y z
N GLY A 1 8.36 -14.18 2.52
CA GLY A 1 7.16 -13.79 1.76
C GLY A 1 7.19 -12.30 1.60
N ASN A 2 6.98 -11.79 0.38
CA ASN A 2 6.84 -10.35 0.16
C ASN A 2 5.35 -10.02 0.31
N VAL A 3 4.99 -9.42 1.44
CA VAL A 3 3.60 -9.11 1.79
C VAL A 3 3.55 -7.67 2.24
N VAL A 4 2.73 -6.87 1.56
CA VAL A 4 2.41 -5.50 1.95
C VAL A 4 1.12 -5.52 2.75
N CYS A 5 1.14 -4.87 3.91
CA CYS A 5 -0.05 -4.64 4.72
C CYS A 5 -0.17 -3.14 5.01
N SER A 6 -1.40 -2.65 5.11
CA SER A 6 -1.72 -1.26 5.46
C SER A 6 -2.84 -1.24 6.50
N TRP A 7 -2.81 -0.24 7.38
CA TRP A 7 -3.79 -0.02 8.44
C TRP A 7 -3.77 1.43 8.90
N GLY A 8 -4.79 1.85 9.65
CA GLY A 8 -5.01 3.23 10.08
C GLY A 8 -6.17 3.90 9.36
N ARG A 9 -6.04 5.21 9.14
CA ARG A 9 -7.03 6.04 8.43
C ARG A 9 -7.06 5.69 6.94
N GLY A 10 -8.25 5.44 6.40
CA GLY A 10 -8.48 5.05 5.01
C GLY A 10 -9.34 6.00 4.19
N GLU A 11 -9.82 7.11 4.77
CA GLU A 11 -10.79 8.02 4.14
C GLU A 11 -10.37 8.58 2.76
N ASP A 12 -9.06 8.71 2.51
CA ASP A 12 -8.53 9.18 1.23
C ASP A 12 -8.10 8.01 0.32
N GLY A 13 -8.25 6.76 0.76
CA GLY A 13 -7.84 5.57 0.04
C GLY A 13 -6.36 5.23 0.19
N GLN A 14 -5.62 5.92 1.09
CA GLN A 14 -4.18 5.75 1.31
C GLN A 14 -3.77 4.36 1.80
N LEU A 15 -4.75 3.52 2.18
CA LEU A 15 -4.54 2.11 2.52
C LEU A 15 -4.50 1.20 1.29
N GLY A 16 -5.15 1.58 0.18
CA GLY A 16 -5.07 0.89 -1.10
C GLY A 16 -5.99 -0.33 -1.27
N HIS A 17 -6.95 -0.56 -0.37
CA HIS A 17 -7.82 -1.76 -0.40
C HIS A 17 -8.95 -1.70 -1.44
N GLY A 18 -9.05 -0.61 -2.19
CA GLY A 18 -10.11 -0.38 -3.19
C GLY A 18 -11.38 0.25 -2.59
N ASP A 19 -11.32 0.66 -1.33
CA ASP A 19 -12.34 1.37 -0.58
C ASP A 19 -11.71 2.53 0.21
N THR A 20 -12.54 3.25 0.98
CA THR A 20 -12.14 4.36 1.86
C THR A 20 -12.37 4.03 3.33
N ASP A 21 -12.39 2.74 3.68
CA ASP A 21 -12.68 2.30 5.05
C ASP A 21 -11.41 2.27 5.90
N ASP A 22 -11.53 2.69 7.15
CA ASP A 22 -10.46 2.56 8.14
C ASP A 22 -10.18 1.08 8.45
N GLN A 23 -8.90 0.74 8.54
CA GLN A 23 -8.46 -0.60 8.91
C GLN A 23 -7.79 -0.56 10.28
N LEU A 24 -8.43 -1.12 11.30
CA LEU A 24 -7.94 -1.07 12.68
C LEU A 24 -6.78 -2.04 12.96
N LEU A 25 -6.58 -3.01 12.07
CA LEU A 25 -5.54 -4.04 12.18
C LEU A 25 -4.78 -4.15 10.86
N PRO A 26 -3.53 -4.64 10.89
CA PRO A 26 -2.77 -4.89 9.67
C PRO A 26 -3.57 -5.76 8.69
N THR A 27 -3.94 -5.15 7.57
CA THR A 27 -4.76 -5.78 6.53
C THR A 27 -3.92 -5.95 5.28
N LYS A 28 -3.93 -7.17 4.74
CA LYS A 28 -3.11 -7.53 3.59
C LYS A 28 -3.60 -6.79 2.34
N LEU A 29 -2.66 -6.14 1.65
CA LEU A 29 -2.91 -5.43 0.41
C LEU A 29 -2.73 -6.38 -0.79
N SER A 30 -3.77 -7.14 -1.12
CA SER A 30 -3.73 -8.21 -2.13
C SER A 30 -3.34 -7.72 -3.54
N ALA A 31 -3.49 -6.43 -3.83
CA ALA A 31 -3.06 -5.81 -5.09
C ALA A 31 -1.54 -5.94 -5.34
N PHE A 32 -0.75 -6.20 -4.30
CA PHE A 32 0.71 -6.38 -4.39
C PHE A 32 1.15 -7.84 -4.34
N ASP A 33 0.23 -8.80 -4.41
CA ASP A 33 0.59 -10.21 -4.46
C ASP A 33 1.43 -10.53 -5.70
N GLY A 34 2.58 -11.18 -5.47
CA GLY A 34 3.53 -11.52 -6.53
C GLY A 34 4.44 -10.37 -6.97
N LEU A 35 4.25 -9.16 -6.44
CA LEU A 35 5.15 -8.03 -6.67
C LEU A 35 6.26 -8.01 -5.63
N ASP A 36 7.49 -7.78 -6.08
CA ASP A 36 8.63 -7.66 -5.20
C ASP A 36 8.78 -6.22 -4.70
N ILE A 37 7.90 -5.79 -3.79
CA ILE A 37 7.97 -4.47 -3.15
C ILE A 37 9.11 -4.42 -2.16
N VAL A 38 9.99 -3.42 -2.31
CA VAL A 38 11.21 -3.27 -1.49
C VAL A 38 11.25 -1.99 -0.67
N SER A 39 10.33 -1.06 -0.93
CA SER A 39 10.22 0.19 -0.19
C SER A 39 8.79 0.71 -0.26
N VAL A 40 8.32 1.27 0.86
CA VAL A 40 7.03 1.96 0.98
C VAL A 40 7.28 3.27 1.73
N THR A 41 6.67 4.36 1.28
CA THR A 41 6.71 5.67 1.92
C THR A 41 5.29 6.20 2.04
N CYS A 42 4.91 6.67 3.23
CA CYS A 42 3.63 7.31 3.48
C CYS A 42 3.78 8.84 3.49
N GLY A 43 2.91 9.51 2.75
CA GLY A 43 2.65 10.95 2.86
C GLY A 43 1.58 11.25 3.91
N ALA A 44 0.97 12.44 3.83
CA ALA A 44 -0.15 12.80 4.70
C ALA A 44 -1.37 11.90 4.41
N ASP A 45 -1.81 11.89 3.15
CA ASP A 45 -3.03 11.22 2.71
C ASP A 45 -2.77 10.34 1.46
N PHE A 46 -1.52 9.95 1.22
CA PHE A 46 -1.14 9.10 0.09
C PHE A 46 0.01 8.15 0.47
N THR A 47 0.19 7.10 -0.32
CA THR A 47 1.26 6.12 -0.16
C THR A 47 1.94 5.85 -1.50
N VAL A 48 3.26 5.63 -1.46
CA VAL A 48 4.08 5.26 -2.62
C VAL A 48 4.84 3.99 -2.32
N ALA A 49 4.88 3.05 -3.27
CA ALA A 49 5.68 1.84 -3.19
C ALA A 49 6.58 1.66 -4.42
N ARG A 50 7.74 1.04 -4.21
CA ARG A 50 8.72 0.74 -5.28
C ARG A 50 9.03 -0.74 -5.33
N SER A 51 9.04 -1.31 -6.54
CA SER A 51 9.46 -2.70 -6.75
C SER A 51 10.98 -2.83 -6.88
N ALA A 52 11.50 -4.04 -6.60
CA ALA A 52 12.93 -4.37 -6.69
C ALA A 52 13.49 -4.22 -8.10
N SER A 53 12.67 -4.45 -9.13
CA SER A 53 13.07 -4.34 -10.53
C SER A 53 13.41 -2.90 -10.96
N GLY A 54 13.14 -1.92 -10.10
CA GLY A 54 13.50 -0.51 -10.29
C GLY A 54 12.74 0.19 -11.42
N ARG A 55 11.83 -0.51 -12.11
CA ARG A 55 11.06 0.04 -13.23
C ARG A 55 9.66 0.49 -12.84
N ASP A 56 9.09 -0.09 -11.78
CA ASP A 56 7.71 0.19 -11.38
C ASP A 56 7.67 0.93 -10.03
N VAL A 57 6.98 2.06 -10.04
CA VAL A 57 6.58 2.82 -8.87
C VAL A 57 5.06 2.86 -8.85
N TYR A 58 4.48 2.60 -7.69
CA TYR A 58 3.04 2.59 -7.47
C TYR A 58 2.68 3.71 -6.50
N SER A 59 1.55 4.36 -6.70
CA SER A 59 1.04 5.40 -5.81
C SER A 59 -0.48 5.27 -5.66
N TRP A 60 -0.98 5.50 -4.46
CA TRP A 60 -2.41 5.48 -4.13
C TRP A 60 -2.70 6.35 -2.91
N GLY A 61 -3.98 6.43 -2.54
CA GLY A 61 -4.55 7.59 -1.84
C GLY A 61 -5.12 8.59 -2.84
#